data_AF-A0AAV6YIS0-F1
#
_entry.id   AF-A0AAV6YIS0-F1
#
_cell.length_a   1.000
_cell.length_b   1.000
_cell.length_c   1.000
_cell.angle_alpha   90.00
_cell.angle_beta   90.00
_cell.angle_gamma   90.00
#
_symmetry.space_group_name_H-M   'P 1'
#
loop_
_entity.id
_entity.type
_entity.pdbx_description
1 polymer ?
#
loop_
_entity_poly.entity_id
_entity_poly.type
_entity_poly.pdbx_seq_one_letter_code
_entity_poly.pdbx_strand_id
1 'polypeptide(L)' 'MYLISKYIRKNSDSVVIFSGEGSDELTQGYIYFHKAPSPEEAKEDSERLLRELYMFDVLRADRTTAAHG' A
#
# COMPACT_ATOMS: atom_id res chain seq x y z
N MET A 1 5.27 -0.54 -10.04
CA MET A 1 5.62 -1.75 -9.27
C MET A 1 5.89 -2.95 -10.19
N TYR A 2 4.99 -3.34 -11.11
CA TYR A 2 5.23 -4.45 -12.06
C TYR A 2 6.58 -4.37 -12.81
N LEU A 3 6.84 -3.29 -13.54
CA LEU A 3 8.09 -3.16 -14.33
C LEU A 3 9.36 -3.16 -13.46
N ILE A 4 9.31 -2.57 -12.27
CA ILE A 4 10.46 -2.56 -11.35
C ILE A 4 10.67 -3.95 -10.73
N SER A 5 9.61 -4.68 -10.40
CA SER A 5 9.69 -6.07 -9.96
C SER A 5 10.25 -6.98 -11.05
N LYS A 6 9.84 -6.81 -12.32
CA LYS A 6 10.45 -7.50 -13.47
C LYS A 6 11.94 -7.20 -13.59
N TYR A 7 12.33 -5.94 -13.39
CA TYR A 7 13.72 -5.54 -13.46
C TYR A 7 14.55 -6.15 -12.32
N ILE A 8 14.07 -6.09 -11.08
CA ILE A 8 14.75 -6.69 -9.91
C ILE A 8 14.98 -8.18 -10.18
N ARG A 9 13.92 -8.91 -10.55
CA ARG A 9 14.01 -10.34 -10.87
C ARG A 9 15.04 -10.66 -11.95
N LYS A 10 15.18 -9.80 -12.96
CA LYS A 10 16.10 -10.01 -14.08
C LYS A 10 17.56 -9.66 -13.74
N ASN A 11 17.77 -8.71 -12.83
CA ASN A 11 19.07 -8.05 -12.66
C ASN A 11 19.66 -8.16 -11.25
N SER A 12 18.99 -8.81 -10.30
CA SER A 12 19.55 -9.11 -8.98
C SER A 12 19.01 -10.42 -8.41
N ASP A 13 19.66 -10.89 -7.34
CA ASP A 13 19.24 -12.06 -6.56
C ASP A 13 18.33 -11.68 -5.38
N SER A 14 17.84 -10.43 -5.33
CA SER A 14 16.99 -9.94 -4.24
C SER A 14 15.57 -10.51 -4.38
N VAL A 15 15.21 -11.42 -3.48
CA VAL A 15 13.88 -12.08 -3.49
C VAL A 15 12.92 -11.45 -2.46
N VAL A 16 13.41 -11.17 -1.25
CA VAL A 16 12.58 -10.55 -0.21
C VAL A 16 12.67 -9.03 -0.35
N ILE A 17 11.61 -8.43 -0.86
CA ILE A 17 11.52 -6.98 -1.10
C ILE A 17 10.56 -6.36 -0.10
N PHE A 18 11.07 -5.40 0.66
CA PHE A 18 10.27 -4.62 1.61
C PHE A 18 9.65 -3.41 0.90
N SER A 19 8.43 -3.08 1.28
CA SER A 19 7.68 -1.95 0.75
C SER A 19 6.83 -1.30 1.85
N GLY A 20 6.40 -0.06 1.64
CA GLY A 20 5.78 0.79 2.66
C GLY A 20 4.25 0.87 2.65
N GLU A 21 3.57 0.02 1.88
CA GLU A 21 2.10 -0.01 1.83
C GLU A 21 1.46 -0.19 3.21
N GLY A 22 0.34 0.49 3.44
CA GLY A 22 -0.37 0.50 4.72
C GLY A 22 0.01 1.66 5.64
N SER A 23 1.11 2.36 5.38
CA SER A 23 1.55 3.49 6.22
C SER A 23 0.54 4.62 6.22
N ASP A 24 0.07 5.06 5.05
CA ASP A 24 -0.86 6.19 4.94
C ASP A 24 -2.23 5.86 5.55
N GLU A 25 -2.70 4.63 5.35
CA GLU A 25 -3.99 4.15 5.88
C GLU A 25 -3.96 4.05 7.41
N LEU A 26 -2.84 3.59 7.99
CA LEU A 26 -2.68 3.47 9.43
C LEU A 26 -2.40 4.80 10.12
N THR A 27 -1.60 5.66 9.50
CA THR A 27 -1.14 6.93 10.11
C THR A 27 -1.91 8.16 9.64
N GLN A 28 -2.99 7.97 8.87
CA GLN A 28 -3.82 9.05 8.31
C GLN A 28 -3.02 10.00 7.41
N GLY A 29 -2.13 9.43 6.58
CA GLY A 29 -1.10 10.15 5.83
C GLY A 29 -1.58 10.79 4.51
N TYR A 30 -2.73 10.39 3.97
CA TYR A 30 -3.28 11.03 2.78
C TYR A 30 -3.69 12.49 3.04
N ILE A 31 -3.40 13.38 2.08
CA ILE A 31 -3.63 14.83 2.20
C ILE A 31 -5.08 15.18 2.60
N TYR A 32 -6.06 14.37 2.21
CA TYR A 32 -7.46 14.65 2.53
C TYR A 32 -7.78 14.49 4.03
N PHE A 33 -6.98 13.78 4.82
CA PHE A 33 -7.15 13.71 6.28
C PHE A 33 -7.02 15.08 6.96
N HIS A 34 -6.32 16.06 6.35
CA HIS A 34 -6.31 17.45 6.82
C HIS A 34 -7.68 18.14 6.78
N LYS A 35 -8.66 17.55 6.07
CA LYS A 35 -10.03 18.05 5.94
C LYS A 35 -11.03 17.18 6.71
N ALA A 36 -10.57 16.24 7.55
CA ALA A 36 -11.46 15.41 8.35
C ALA A 36 -12.30 16.30 9.29
N PRO A 37 -13.64 16.11 9.37
CA PRO A 37 -14.49 16.98 10.20
C PRO A 37 -14.28 16.77 11.71
N SER A 38 -13.88 15.56 12.11
CA SER A 38 -13.59 15.19 13.49
C SER A 38 -12.50 14.10 13.57
N PRO A 39 -11.81 13.94 14.71
CA PRO A 39 -10.90 12.82 14.95
C PRO A 39 -11.58 11.45 14.83
N GLU A 40 -12.85 11.34 15.22
CA GLU A 40 -13.64 10.12 15.12
C GLU A 40 -13.91 9.73 13.67
N GLU A 41 -14.28 10.70 12.81
CA GLU A 41 -14.45 10.47 11.37
C GLU A 41 -13.12 10.13 10.68
N ALA A 42 -12.01 10.77 11.08
CA ALA A 42 -10.68 10.40 10.59
C ALA A 42 -10.30 8.96 10.97
N LYS A 43 -10.62 8.54 12.20
CA LYS A 43 -10.41 7.16 12.65
C LYS A 43 -11.27 6.16 11.88
N GLU A 44 -12.56 6.45 11.72
CA GLU A 44 -13.49 5.59 10.97
C GLU A 44 -13.04 5.41 9.52
N ASP A 45 -12.58 6.49 8.89
CA ASP A 45 -12.09 6.45 7.53
C ASP A 45 -10.76 5.69 7.41
N SER A 46 -9.82 5.89 8.33
CA SER A 46 -8.58 5.08 8.44
C SER A 46 -8.89 3.58 8.58
N GLU A 47 -9.84 3.20 9.45
CA GLU A 47 -10.26 1.81 9.59
C GLU A 47 -10.93 1.26 8.32
N ARG A 48 -11.70 2.09 7.60
CA ARG A 48 -12.30 1.73 6.31
C ARG A 48 -11.21 1.46 5.27
N LEU A 49 -10.22 2.35 5.14
CA LEU A 49 -9.09 2.16 4.23
C LEU A 49 -8.35 0.85 4.52
N LEU A 50 -8.04 0.57 5.80
CA LEU A 50 -7.39 -0.67 6.22
C LEU A 50 -8.20 -1.92 5.82
N ARG A 51 -9.53 -1.89 5.97
CA ARG A 51 -10.42 -2.99 5.53
C ARG A 51 -10.43 -3.18 4.02
N GLU A 52 -10.23 -2.11 3.25
CA GLU A 52 -10.31 -2.11 1.78
C GLU A 52 -8.95 -2.31 1.09
N LEU A 53 -7.83 -2.30 1.84
CA LEU A 53 -6.46 -2.46 1.31
C LEU A 53 -6.31 -3.63 0.33
N TYR A 54 -6.97 -4.76 0.59
CA TYR A 54 -6.90 -5.97 -0.24
C TYR A 54 -7.52 -5.80 -1.64
N MET A 55 -8.30 -4.74 -1.86
CA MET A 55 -8.87 -4.37 -3.16
C MET A 55 -8.00 -3.35 -3.90
N PHE A 56 -7.10 -2.65 -3.19
CA PHE A 56 -6.33 -1.52 -3.70
C PHE A 56 -4.83 -1.73 -3.54
N ASP A 57 -4.20 -1.06 -2.57
CA ASP A 57 -2.75 -0.94 -2.47
C ASP A 57 -2.06 -2.28 -2.17
N VAL A 58 -2.64 -3.10 -1.28
CA VAL A 58 -2.11 -4.44 -1.00
C VAL A 58 -2.35 -5.39 -2.18
N LEU A 59 -3.45 -5.20 -2.94
CA LEU A 59 -3.64 -5.94 -4.20
C LEU A 59 -2.55 -5.61 -5.21
N ARG A 60 -2.27 -4.31 -5.39
CA ARG A 60 -1.20 -3.83 -6.28
C ARG A 60 0.15 -4.36 -5.82
N ALA A 61 0.47 -4.23 -4.53
CA ALA A 61 1.74 -4.67 -3.97
C ALA A 61 1.98 -6.16 -4.20
N ASP A 62 0.98 -7.00 -3.88
CA ASP A 62 1.07 -8.44 -4.09
C ASP A 62 1.13 -8.79 -5.59
N ARG A 63 0.11 -8.44 -6.37
CA ARG A 63 -0.05 -8.98 -7.73
C ARG A 63 1.07 -8.54 -8.66
N THR A 64 1.60 -7.32 -8.47
CA THR A 64 2.67 -6.82 -9.32
C THR A 64 4.06 -7.34 -8.95
N THR A 65 4.30 -7.70 -7.69
CA THR A 65 5.55 -8.34 -7.26
C THR A 65 5.51 -9.84 -7.54
N ALA A 66 4.44 -10.53 -7.11
CA ALA A 66 4.25 -11.96 -7.30
C ALA A 66 4.23 -12.39 -8.78
N ALA A 67 3.82 -11.50 -9.70
CA ALA A 67 3.92 -11.76 -11.14
C ALA A 67 5.37 -11.96 -11.65
N HIS A 68 6.37 -11.61 -10.85
CA HIS A 68 7.79 -11.74 -11.17
C HIS A 68 8.54 -12.66 -10.22
N GLY A 69 7.81 -13.43 -9.39
CA GLY A 69 8.32 -14.42 -8.45
C GLY A 69 9.44 -13.90 -7.57
#